data_AF-A0A2T5J6A6-F1
#
_entry.id   AF-A0A2T5J6A6-F1
#
_cell.length_a   1.000
_cell.length_b   1.000
_cell.length_c   1.000
_cell.angle_alpha   90.00
_cell.angle_beta   90.00
_cell.angle_gamma   90.00
#
_symmetry.space_group_name_H-M   'P 1'
#
loop_
_entity.id
_entity.type
_entity.pdbx_description
1 polymer ?
#
loop_
_entity_poly.entity_id
_entity_poly.type
_entity_poly.pdbx_seq_one_letter_code
_entity_poly.pdbx_strand_id
1 'polypeptide(L)'
;MKNLIVVIALVLVSKLGFAQKQTLALDEHNKYIYYQTAEQAGASARDLYARCYAGLSKTYTPKEIKGKPDSQILVNSKVVLYAGLTKHEDGQVTYQLHAEFKDGRYRYWLSDFVFTPYQRDRYNNYVPIAGKEIPLEQAQGKVDKTLLDNYMDQLMKHCKQVGENLKQFAANAQKQEEKAQKVDTHKW
;
A
#
# COMPACT_ATOMS: atom_id res chain seq x y z
N MET A 1 43.51 10.55 25.59
CA MET A 1 42.09 10.64 26.03
C MET A 1 41.25 11.59 25.17
N LYS A 2 41.75 12.77 24.77
CA LYS A 2 41.01 13.75 23.94
C LYS A 2 40.55 13.19 22.57
N ASN A 3 41.37 12.39 21.91
CA ASN A 3 41.05 11.80 20.60
C ASN A 3 40.04 10.63 20.69
N LEU A 4 39.98 9.95 21.84
CA LEU A 4 39.02 8.86 22.07
C LEU A 4 37.59 9.40 22.22
N ILE A 5 37.44 10.56 22.87
CA ILE A 5 36.15 11.25 23.05
C ILE A 5 35.57 11.69 21.70
N VAL A 6 36.42 12.17 20.78
CA VAL A 6 36.00 12.59 19.43
C VAL A 6 35.48 11.41 18.61
N VAL A 7 36.14 10.24 18.69
CA VAL A 7 35.70 9.03 17.98
C VAL A 7 34.37 8.51 18.53
N ILE A 8 34.19 8.51 19.86
CA ILE A 8 32.92 8.10 20.48
C ILE A 8 31.78 9.05 20.11
N ALA A 9 32.04 10.36 20.06
CA ALA A 9 31.06 11.35 19.63
C ALA A 9 30.64 11.15 18.16
N LEU A 10 31.56 10.84 17.26
CA LEU A 10 31.27 10.56 15.84
C LEU A 10 30.44 9.28 15.63
N VAL A 11 30.68 8.23 16.41
CA VAL A 11 29.90 6.98 16.37
C VAL A 11 28.47 7.17 16.93
N LEU A 12 28.27 8.10 17.86
CA LEU A 12 26.94 8.40 18.40
C LEU A 12 26.10 9.25 17.43
N VAL A 13 26.73 10.17 16.70
CA VAL A 13 26.04 11.02 15.70
C VAL A 13 25.56 10.20 14.49
N SER A 14 26.30 9.17 14.07
CA SER A 14 25.90 8.33 12.93
C SER A 14 24.62 7.52 13.19
N LYS A 15 24.28 7.22 14.45
CA LYS A 15 23.03 6.53 14.81
C LYS A 15 21.79 7.42 14.72
N LEU A 16 21.94 8.74 14.79
CA LEU A 16 20.80 9.67 14.69
C LEU A 16 20.26 9.78 13.26
N GLY A 17 21.07 9.46 12.24
CA GLY A 17 20.65 9.48 10.83
C GLY A 17 19.62 8.41 10.44
N PHE A 18 19.51 7.32 11.20
CA PHE A 18 18.60 6.21 10.92
C PHE A 18 17.20 6.38 11.55
N ALA A 19 16.95 7.47 12.27
CA ALA A 19 15.69 7.72 12.97
C ALA A 19 14.72 8.64 12.20
N GLN A 20 14.97 8.91 10.91
CA GLN A 20 14.02 9.69 10.09
C GLN A 20 12.72 8.91 9.94
N LYS A 21 11.69 9.33 10.69
CA LYS A 21 10.34 8.80 10.61
C LYS A 21 9.79 9.05 9.20
N GLN A 22 9.88 8.02 8.37
CA GLN A 22 9.46 8.09 6.97
C GLN A 22 7.95 8.29 6.93
N THR A 23 7.53 9.50 6.61
CA THR A 23 6.11 9.89 6.53
C THR A 23 5.65 9.82 5.07
N LEU A 24 4.34 9.74 4.83
CA LEU A 24 3.77 9.87 3.50
C LEU A 24 4.18 11.21 2.87
N ALA A 25 4.47 11.19 1.58
CA ALA A 25 4.80 12.40 0.83
C ALA A 25 3.50 13.14 0.44
N LEU A 26 3.62 14.41 0.05
CA LEU A 26 2.53 15.15 -0.59
C LEU A 26 2.76 15.20 -2.09
N ASP A 27 1.68 15.09 -2.86
CA ASP A 27 1.68 15.29 -4.31
C ASP A 27 1.50 16.77 -4.69
N GLU A 28 1.43 17.05 -6.00
CA GLU A 28 1.24 18.39 -6.56
C GLU A 28 -0.09 19.05 -6.15
N HIS A 29 -1.05 18.26 -5.65
CA HIS A 29 -2.35 18.71 -5.18
C HIS A 29 -2.42 18.81 -3.65
N ASN A 30 -1.29 18.70 -2.97
CA ASN A 30 -1.19 18.63 -1.50
C ASN A 30 -1.98 17.46 -0.90
N LYS A 31 -2.09 16.35 -1.62
CA LYS A 31 -2.64 15.10 -1.11
C LYS A 31 -1.54 14.14 -0.71
N TYR A 32 -1.80 13.34 0.32
CA TYR A 32 -0.88 12.31 0.74
C TYR A 32 -0.77 11.21 -0.32
N ILE A 33 0.48 10.84 -0.62
CA ILE A 33 0.82 9.82 -1.60
C ILE A 33 1.97 8.94 -1.09
N TYR A 34 1.86 7.64 -1.36
CA TYR A 34 2.98 6.71 -1.30
C TYR A 34 3.35 6.29 -2.72
N TYR A 35 4.36 6.90 -3.31
CA TYR A 35 4.79 6.64 -4.69
C TYR A 35 6.09 5.82 -4.71
N GLN A 36 6.14 4.80 -5.57
CA GLN A 36 7.32 3.95 -5.75
C GLN A 36 7.49 3.51 -7.20
N THR A 37 8.74 3.32 -7.61
CA THR A 37 9.14 2.75 -8.90
C THR A 37 10.00 1.53 -8.66
N ALA A 38 9.84 0.51 -9.49
CA ALA A 38 10.65 -0.70 -9.43
C ALA A 38 11.02 -1.20 -10.82
N GLU A 39 12.22 -1.73 -10.92
CA GLU A 39 12.74 -2.35 -12.14
C GLU A 39 12.62 -3.87 -12.05
N GLN A 40 12.32 -4.49 -13.17
CA GLN A 40 12.24 -5.94 -13.33
C GLN A 40 12.69 -6.28 -14.75
N ALA A 41 14.01 -6.27 -14.96
CA ALA A 41 14.61 -6.52 -16.26
C ALA A 41 14.16 -7.87 -16.85
N GLY A 42 13.93 -7.89 -18.16
CA GLY A 42 13.56 -9.11 -18.90
C GLY A 42 12.09 -9.54 -18.79
N ALA A 43 11.24 -8.80 -18.09
CA ALA A 43 9.79 -9.02 -18.08
C ALA A 43 9.08 -8.01 -18.99
N SER A 44 8.15 -8.50 -19.82
CA SER A 44 7.28 -7.62 -20.61
C SER A 44 6.23 -6.93 -19.72
N ALA A 45 5.69 -5.80 -20.16
CA ALA A 45 4.60 -5.11 -19.47
C ALA A 45 3.40 -6.05 -19.22
N ARG A 46 3.11 -6.93 -20.19
CA ARG A 46 2.06 -7.95 -20.11
C ARG A 46 2.34 -8.99 -19.02
N ASP A 47 3.58 -9.48 -18.91
CA ASP A 47 3.94 -10.46 -17.88
C ASP A 47 3.85 -9.84 -16.49
N LEU A 48 4.35 -8.63 -16.33
CA LEU A 48 4.28 -7.89 -15.07
C LEU A 48 2.83 -7.65 -14.66
N TYR A 49 2.00 -7.18 -15.61
CA TYR A 49 0.57 -7.00 -15.41
C TYR A 49 -0.10 -8.31 -14.98
N ALA A 50 0.12 -9.40 -15.72
CA ALA A 50 -0.53 -10.67 -15.46
C ALA A 50 -0.19 -11.22 -14.06
N ARG A 51 1.09 -11.19 -13.67
CA ARG A 51 1.55 -11.68 -12.37
C ARG A 51 1.01 -10.83 -11.23
N CYS A 52 1.10 -9.50 -11.35
CA CYS A 52 0.58 -8.58 -10.34
C CYS A 52 -0.94 -8.67 -10.22
N TYR A 53 -1.66 -8.73 -11.33
CA TYR A 53 -3.12 -8.88 -11.32
C TYR A 53 -3.54 -10.19 -10.67
N ALA A 54 -2.88 -11.30 -11.00
CA ALA A 54 -3.15 -12.61 -10.39
C ALA A 54 -2.85 -12.61 -8.88
N GLY A 55 -1.76 -11.98 -8.44
CA GLY A 55 -1.42 -11.84 -7.03
C GLY A 55 -2.44 -10.98 -6.28
N LEU A 56 -2.75 -9.80 -6.80
CA LEU A 56 -3.72 -8.88 -6.21
C LEU A 56 -5.12 -9.48 -6.16
N SER A 57 -5.54 -10.25 -7.17
CA SER A 57 -6.85 -10.91 -7.19
C SER A 57 -7.02 -12.00 -6.12
N LYS A 58 -5.93 -12.44 -5.47
CA LYS A 58 -5.99 -13.32 -4.29
C LYS A 58 -6.18 -12.55 -2.99
N THR A 59 -5.78 -11.28 -2.96
CA THR A 59 -5.83 -10.42 -1.77
C THR A 59 -7.09 -9.57 -1.75
N TYR A 60 -7.53 -9.09 -2.91
CA TYR A 60 -8.64 -8.16 -3.07
C TYR A 60 -9.82 -8.83 -3.76
N THR A 61 -11.03 -8.38 -3.43
CA THR A 61 -12.25 -8.88 -4.06
C THR A 61 -12.42 -8.36 -5.49
N PRO A 62 -13.19 -9.04 -6.35
CA PRO A 62 -13.44 -8.59 -7.73
C PRO A 62 -14.07 -7.20 -7.86
N LYS A 63 -14.71 -6.69 -6.80
CA LYS A 63 -15.30 -5.33 -6.78
C LYS A 63 -14.26 -4.25 -6.50
N GLU A 64 -13.19 -4.60 -5.81
CA GLU A 64 -12.12 -3.70 -5.40
C GLU A 64 -11.09 -3.52 -6.53
N ILE A 65 -10.82 -4.58 -7.30
CA ILE A 65 -9.82 -4.58 -8.38
C ILE A 65 -10.43 -4.29 -9.75
N LYS A 66 -9.84 -3.35 -10.48
CA LYS A 66 -10.12 -3.05 -11.88
C LYS A 66 -8.82 -3.12 -12.68
N GLY A 67 -8.79 -3.92 -13.73
CA GLY A 67 -7.64 -4.06 -14.61
C GLY A 67 -7.91 -3.49 -15.99
N LYS A 68 -6.96 -2.74 -16.53
CA LYS A 68 -6.83 -2.50 -17.97
C LYS A 68 -5.71 -3.40 -18.48
N PRO A 69 -6.01 -4.41 -19.33
CA PRO A 69 -5.03 -5.37 -19.79
C PRO A 69 -3.74 -4.71 -20.29
N ASP A 70 -2.61 -5.28 -19.88
CA ASP A 70 -1.24 -4.92 -20.31
C ASP A 70 -0.79 -3.49 -19.98
N SER A 71 -1.55 -2.75 -19.16
CA SER A 71 -1.28 -1.33 -18.91
C SER A 71 -1.38 -0.93 -17.44
N GLN A 72 -2.53 -1.13 -16.81
CA GLN A 72 -2.83 -0.52 -15.51
C GLN A 72 -3.70 -1.41 -14.64
N ILE A 73 -3.47 -1.36 -13.33
CA ILE A 73 -4.34 -1.95 -12.30
C ILE A 73 -4.72 -0.85 -11.32
N LEU A 74 -6.02 -0.77 -11.03
CA LEU A 74 -6.59 0.09 -10.00
C LEU A 74 -7.22 -0.80 -8.93
N VAL A 75 -6.91 -0.56 -7.67
CA VAL A 75 -7.53 -1.23 -6.52
C VAL A 75 -8.08 -0.18 -5.58
N ASN A 76 -9.39 -0.24 -5.30
CA ASN A 76 -10.03 0.56 -4.26
C ASN A 76 -10.24 -0.33 -3.05
N SER A 77 -9.53 -0.09 -1.96
CA SER A 77 -9.67 -0.92 -0.76
C SER A 77 -9.52 -0.08 0.50
N LYS A 78 -9.46 -0.75 1.65
CA LYS A 78 -9.40 -0.11 2.95
C LYS A 78 -8.46 -0.85 3.89
N VAL A 79 -7.88 -0.10 4.81
CA VAL A 79 -7.11 -0.63 5.93
C VAL A 79 -7.76 -0.22 7.24
N VAL A 80 -7.89 -1.15 8.17
CA VAL A 80 -8.40 -0.88 9.52
C VAL A 80 -7.26 -0.32 10.37
N LEU A 81 -7.56 0.74 11.11
CA LEU A 81 -6.65 1.39 12.03
C LEU A 81 -7.05 1.08 13.46
N TYR A 82 -6.05 0.90 14.32
CA TYR A 82 -6.23 0.54 15.71
C TYR A 82 -5.79 1.66 16.65
N ALA A 83 -6.53 1.80 17.74
CA ALA A 83 -6.12 2.65 18.86
C ALA A 83 -4.88 2.02 19.54
N GLY A 84 -3.78 2.77 19.61
CA GLY A 84 -2.45 2.21 19.94
C GLY A 84 -2.39 1.41 21.25
N LEU A 85 -2.97 1.93 22.33
CA LEU A 85 -2.90 1.29 23.66
C LEU A 85 -3.93 0.17 23.87
N THR A 86 -5.11 0.30 23.29
CA THR A 86 -6.26 -0.55 23.60
C THR A 86 -6.57 -1.57 22.50
N LYS A 87 -5.82 -1.54 21.37
CA LYS A 87 -5.90 -2.47 20.22
C LYS A 87 -7.31 -2.71 19.68
N HIS A 88 -8.25 -1.82 19.94
CA HIS A 88 -9.56 -1.88 19.32
C HIS A 88 -9.55 -1.13 18.00
N GLU A 89 -10.46 -1.51 17.11
CA GLU A 89 -10.64 -0.86 15.80
C GLU A 89 -11.19 0.55 16.03
N ASP A 90 -10.41 1.55 15.65
CA ASP A 90 -10.73 2.97 15.88
C ASP A 90 -11.28 3.63 14.61
N GLY A 91 -10.95 3.05 13.45
CA GLY A 91 -11.53 3.45 12.18
C GLY A 91 -10.93 2.67 11.03
N GLN A 92 -11.23 3.13 9.82
CA GLN A 92 -10.63 2.62 8.58
C GLN A 92 -10.14 3.79 7.73
N VAL A 93 -9.12 3.54 6.92
CA VAL A 93 -8.71 4.43 5.84
C VAL A 93 -8.99 3.75 4.51
N THR A 94 -9.87 4.33 3.70
CA THR A 94 -10.01 3.92 2.30
C THR A 94 -8.87 4.54 1.49
N TYR A 95 -8.39 3.81 0.49
CA TYR A 95 -7.32 4.26 -0.39
C TYR A 95 -7.50 3.70 -1.80
N GLN A 96 -6.81 4.32 -2.75
CA GLN A 96 -6.65 3.82 -4.11
C GLN A 96 -5.21 3.40 -4.35
N LEU A 97 -5.00 2.15 -4.75
CA LEU A 97 -3.73 1.67 -5.29
C LEU A 97 -3.79 1.71 -6.80
N HIS A 98 -2.86 2.43 -7.41
CA HIS A 98 -2.64 2.45 -8.84
C HIS A 98 -1.31 1.75 -9.14
N ALA A 99 -1.29 0.88 -10.15
CA ALA A 99 -0.08 0.26 -10.64
C ALA A 99 -0.05 0.33 -12.17
N GLU A 100 1.06 0.79 -12.73
CA GLU A 100 1.27 0.92 -14.16
C GLU A 100 2.52 0.15 -14.60
N PHE A 101 2.40 -0.55 -15.72
CA PHE A 101 3.41 -1.48 -16.21
C PHE A 101 3.98 -1.01 -17.54
N LYS A 102 5.31 -1.13 -17.67
CA LYS A 102 6.06 -0.96 -18.91
C LYS A 102 7.06 -2.11 -19.01
N ASP A 103 7.67 -2.29 -20.18
CA ASP A 103 8.69 -3.32 -20.33
C ASP A 103 9.86 -3.04 -19.39
N GLY A 104 10.25 -4.06 -18.63
CA GLY A 104 11.37 -4.00 -17.69
C GLY A 104 11.12 -3.19 -16.42
N ARG A 105 9.96 -2.54 -16.23
CA ARG A 105 9.72 -1.68 -15.06
C ARG A 105 8.24 -1.41 -14.79
N TYR A 106 7.94 -1.06 -13.56
CA TYR A 106 6.60 -0.62 -13.18
C TYR A 106 6.68 0.46 -12.11
N ARG A 107 5.58 1.20 -11.99
CA ARG A 107 5.39 2.17 -10.92
C ARG A 107 4.06 1.92 -10.25
N TYR A 108 3.98 2.25 -8.98
CA TYR A 108 2.73 2.16 -8.25
C TYR A 108 2.65 3.27 -7.21
N TRP A 109 1.43 3.63 -6.87
CA TRP A 109 1.19 4.56 -5.79
C TRP A 109 -0.10 4.27 -5.06
N LEU A 110 -0.11 4.62 -3.77
CA LEU A 110 -1.31 4.65 -2.95
C LEU A 110 -1.67 6.12 -2.68
N SER A 111 -2.93 6.48 -2.93
CA SER A 111 -3.44 7.85 -2.82
C SER A 111 -4.90 7.87 -2.33
N ASP A 112 -5.44 9.08 -2.21
CA ASP A 112 -6.84 9.36 -1.86
C ASP A 112 -7.25 8.71 -0.53
N PHE A 113 -6.39 8.93 0.48
CA PHE A 113 -6.59 8.41 1.82
C PHE A 113 -7.72 9.15 2.55
N VAL A 114 -8.80 8.45 2.85
CA VAL A 114 -9.95 9.00 3.57
C VAL A 114 -10.21 8.18 4.83
N PHE A 115 -10.10 8.83 5.99
CA PHE A 115 -10.37 8.24 7.28
C PHE A 115 -11.87 8.26 7.59
N THR A 116 -12.39 7.11 8.03
CA THR A 116 -13.74 6.95 8.58
C THR A 116 -13.61 6.37 9.98
N PRO A 117 -13.97 7.13 11.04
CA PRO A 117 -13.93 6.65 12.41
C PRO A 117 -15.00 5.60 12.66
N TYR A 118 -14.73 4.71 13.61
CA TYR A 118 -15.68 3.69 14.06
C TYR A 118 -16.41 4.12 15.33
N GLN A 119 -17.58 3.53 15.54
CA GLN A 119 -18.33 3.59 16.79
C GLN A 119 -18.85 2.20 17.15
N ARG A 120 -19.18 2.01 18.42
CA ARG A 120 -19.85 0.78 18.86
C ARG A 120 -21.33 0.85 18.51
N ASP A 121 -21.83 -0.19 17.86
CA ASP A 121 -23.27 -0.38 17.66
C ASP A 121 -23.94 -0.91 18.93
N ARG A 122 -25.27 -1.14 18.86
CA ARG A 122 -26.07 -1.69 19.97
C ARG A 122 -25.66 -3.10 20.40
N TYR A 123 -24.82 -3.77 19.61
CA TYR A 123 -24.31 -5.12 19.84
C TYR A 123 -22.82 -5.11 20.17
N ASN A 124 -22.25 -3.93 20.47
CA ASN A 124 -20.85 -3.74 20.83
C ASN A 124 -19.86 -4.10 19.70
N ASN A 125 -20.30 -4.09 18.44
CA ASN A 125 -19.44 -4.20 17.26
C ASN A 125 -18.94 -2.83 16.83
N TYR A 126 -17.69 -2.75 16.36
CA TYR A 126 -17.15 -1.53 15.77
C TYR A 126 -17.65 -1.39 14.32
N VAL A 127 -18.36 -0.30 14.05
CA VAL A 127 -18.95 0.00 12.74
C VAL A 127 -18.57 1.40 12.27
N PRO A 128 -18.36 1.62 10.96
CA PRO A 128 -18.06 2.94 10.42
C PRO A 128 -19.21 3.92 10.67
N ILE A 129 -18.85 5.14 11.09
CA ILE A 129 -19.79 6.25 11.22
C ILE A 129 -20.09 6.81 9.83
N ALA A 130 -21.28 6.53 9.30
CA ALA A 130 -21.71 7.05 8.02
C ALA A 130 -21.69 8.59 7.99
N GLY A 131 -21.18 9.17 6.91
CA GLY A 131 -21.09 10.63 6.73
C GLY A 131 -19.94 11.32 7.47
N LYS A 132 -19.11 10.57 8.22
CA LYS A 132 -17.93 11.12 8.91
C LYS A 132 -16.64 10.76 8.18
N GLU A 133 -16.54 11.20 6.93
CA GLU A 133 -15.36 11.00 6.09
C GLU A 133 -14.39 12.18 6.24
N ILE A 134 -13.14 11.89 6.54
CA ILE A 134 -12.10 12.89 6.77
C ILE A 134 -10.92 12.57 5.85
N PRO A 135 -10.71 13.34 4.77
CA PRO A 135 -9.45 13.26 4.01
C PRO A 135 -8.27 13.46 4.96
N LEU A 136 -7.22 12.65 4.84
CA LEU A 136 -6.11 12.70 5.80
C LEU A 136 -5.38 14.05 5.82
N GLU A 137 -5.41 14.77 4.70
CA GLU A 137 -4.90 16.15 4.58
C GLU A 137 -5.64 17.12 5.52
N GLN A 138 -6.88 16.81 5.88
CA GLN A 138 -7.74 17.59 6.77
C GLN A 138 -7.91 16.96 8.16
N ALA A 139 -7.18 15.87 8.47
CA ALA A 139 -7.32 15.17 9.74
C ALA A 139 -6.71 15.99 10.90
N GLN A 140 -5.74 16.86 10.61
CA GLN A 140 -5.16 17.75 11.60
C GLN A 140 -6.22 18.70 12.17
N GLY A 141 -6.44 18.63 13.49
CA GLY A 141 -7.47 19.39 14.20
C GLY A 141 -8.84 18.72 14.27
N LYS A 142 -9.08 17.63 13.53
CA LYS A 142 -10.29 16.78 13.63
C LYS A 142 -10.03 15.49 14.42
N VAL A 143 -8.78 15.06 14.49
CA VAL A 143 -8.30 13.89 15.23
C VAL A 143 -7.22 14.36 16.21
N ASP A 144 -7.18 13.72 17.39
CA ASP A 144 -6.09 13.96 18.35
C ASP A 144 -4.73 13.73 17.69
N LYS A 145 -3.74 14.57 18.00
CA LYS A 145 -2.43 14.54 17.36
C LYS A 145 -1.70 13.21 17.58
N THR A 146 -1.71 12.70 18.80
CA THR A 146 -1.01 11.44 19.15
C THR A 146 -1.65 10.26 18.43
N LEU A 147 -2.98 10.28 18.35
CA LEU A 147 -3.73 9.26 17.65
C LEU A 147 -3.50 9.32 16.13
N LEU A 148 -3.51 10.52 15.55
CA LEU A 148 -3.19 10.75 14.15
C LEU A 148 -1.77 10.30 13.80
N ASP A 149 -0.78 10.59 14.64
CA ASP A 149 0.60 10.13 14.42
C ASP A 149 0.68 8.59 14.37
N ASN A 150 -0.05 7.91 15.26
CA ASN A 150 -0.16 6.45 15.27
C ASN A 150 -0.89 5.90 14.03
N TYR A 151 -1.91 6.60 13.53
CA TYR A 151 -2.59 6.25 12.29
C TYR A 151 -1.68 6.37 11.07
N MET A 152 -0.93 7.47 10.98
CA MET A 152 0.03 7.68 9.90
C MET A 152 1.12 6.60 9.90
N ASP A 153 1.56 6.16 11.08
CA ASP A 153 2.52 5.05 11.21
C ASP A 153 1.95 3.71 10.74
N GLN A 154 0.72 3.38 11.12
CA GLN A 154 0.04 2.17 10.67
C GLN A 154 -0.19 2.20 9.16
N LEU A 155 -0.66 3.33 8.63
CA LEU A 155 -0.89 3.51 7.21
C LEU A 155 0.40 3.40 6.40
N MET A 156 1.50 3.99 6.87
CA MET A 156 2.80 3.88 6.21
C MET A 156 3.29 2.43 6.18
N LYS A 157 3.14 1.68 7.29
CA LYS A 157 3.45 0.24 7.33
C LYS A 157 2.61 -0.54 6.32
N HIS A 158 1.32 -0.25 6.25
CA HIS A 158 0.42 -0.85 5.26
C HIS A 158 0.86 -0.57 3.82
N CYS A 159 1.17 0.69 3.49
CA CYS A 159 1.65 1.07 2.16
C CYS A 159 2.93 0.32 1.78
N LYS A 160 3.89 0.19 2.70
CA LYS A 160 5.11 -0.61 2.50
C LYS A 160 4.79 -2.07 2.24
N GLN A 161 3.90 -2.67 3.04
CA GLN A 161 3.49 -4.06 2.87
C GLN A 161 2.83 -4.30 1.49
N VAL A 162 1.95 -3.40 1.05
CA VAL A 162 1.34 -3.47 -0.29
C VAL A 162 2.41 -3.41 -1.38
N GLY A 163 3.39 -2.52 -1.23
CA GLY A 163 4.51 -2.40 -2.16
C GLY A 163 5.42 -3.63 -2.20
N GLU A 164 5.68 -4.25 -1.05
CA GLU A 164 6.44 -5.50 -0.95
C GLU A 164 5.68 -6.67 -1.61
N ASN A 165 4.38 -6.77 -1.38
CA ASN A 165 3.55 -7.79 -2.02
C ASN A 165 3.57 -7.63 -3.55
N LEU A 166 3.44 -6.39 -4.05
CA LEU A 166 3.55 -6.10 -5.49
C LEU A 166 4.91 -6.54 -6.06
N LYS A 167 6.01 -6.25 -5.36
CA LYS A 167 7.36 -6.69 -5.76
C LYS A 167 7.46 -8.20 -5.83
N GLN A 168 6.92 -8.90 -4.83
CA GLN A 168 6.90 -10.36 -4.81
C GLN A 168 6.07 -10.92 -5.98
N PHE A 169 4.90 -10.34 -6.27
CA PHE A 169 4.08 -10.77 -7.39
C PHE A 169 4.78 -10.54 -8.73
N ALA A 170 5.39 -9.37 -8.95
CA ALA A 170 6.13 -9.07 -10.18
C ALA A 170 7.30 -10.04 -10.42
N ALA A 171 8.03 -10.39 -9.34
CA ALA A 171 9.17 -11.30 -9.39
C ALA A 171 8.78 -12.76 -9.65
N ASN A 172 7.60 -13.18 -9.18
CA ASN A 172 7.12 -14.54 -9.36
C ASN A 172 6.74 -14.80 -10.82
N ALA A 173 7.66 -15.41 -11.57
CA ALA A 173 7.35 -15.97 -12.87
C ALA A 173 6.32 -17.09 -12.69
N GLN A 174 5.04 -16.77 -12.87
CA GLN A 174 4.04 -17.82 -13.06
C GLN A 174 4.44 -18.58 -14.32
N LYS A 175 4.64 -19.91 -14.19
CA LYS A 175 4.50 -20.80 -15.35
C LYS A 175 3.10 -20.52 -15.88
N GLN A 176 3.00 -19.84 -17.02
CA GLN A 176 1.79 -19.84 -17.80
C GLN A 176 1.47 -21.30 -18.05
N GLU A 177 0.41 -21.82 -17.44
CA GLU A 177 -0.24 -23.00 -18.00
C GLU A 177 -0.67 -22.56 -19.40
N GLU A 178 0.08 -22.98 -20.41
CA GLU A 178 -0.40 -22.98 -21.78
C GLU A 178 -1.80 -23.59 -21.72
N LYS A 179 -2.82 -22.79 -22.05
CA LYS A 179 -4.15 -23.33 -22.26
C LYS A 179 -3.97 -24.48 -23.24
N ALA A 180 -4.19 -25.72 -22.77
CA ALA A 180 -4.10 -26.91 -23.59
C ALA A 180 -4.86 -26.61 -24.89
N GLN A 181 -4.16 -26.63 -26.02
CA GLN A 181 -4.82 -26.48 -27.31
C GLN A 181 -5.91 -27.55 -27.36
N LYS A 182 -7.16 -27.14 -27.58
CA LYS A 182 -8.24 -28.09 -27.84
C LYS A 182 -7.84 -28.88 -29.08
N VAL A 183 -7.45 -30.14 -28.88
CA VAL A 183 -7.33 -31.10 -29.97
C VAL A 183 -8.75 -31.33 -30.48
N ASP A 184 -8.99 -30.93 -31.72
CA ASP A 184 -10.24 -31.16 -32.41
C ASP A 184 -10.31 -32.63 -32.80
N THR A 185 -11.04 -33.43 -32.01
CA THR A 185 -11.20 -34.88 -32.24
C THR A 185 -12.25 -35.20 -33.29
N HIS A 186 -12.80 -34.20 -34.01
CA HIS A 186 -13.73 -34.42 -35.11
C HIS A 186 -13.07 -34.62 -36.48
N LYS A 187 -11.74 -34.67 -36.55
CA LYS A 187 -11.01 -35.15 -37.72
C LYS A 187 -10.54 -36.58 -37.50
N TRP A 188 -11.47 -37.51 -37.65
CA TRP A 188 -11.22 -38.90 -38.04
C TRP A 188 -12.08 -39.22 -39.24
#